data_AF-T0IVM4-F1
#
_entry.id   AF-T0IVM4-F1
#
_cell.length_a   1.000
_cell.length_b   1.000
_cell.length_c   1.000
_cell.angle_alpha   90.00
_cell.angle_beta   90.00
_cell.angle_gamma   90.00
#
_symmetry.space_group_name_H-M   'P 1'
#
loop_
_entity.id
_entity.type
_entity.pdbx_description
1 polymer ?
#
loop_
_entity_poly.entity_id
_entity_poly.type
_entity_poly.pdbx_seq_one_letter_code
_entity_poly.pdbx_strand_id
1 'polypeptide(L)' 'MKSPCIDECGFDRRTGWCKGCGRTVQEVRGWRKAQPHQLRKISAELPRRLAKLERT' A
#
# COMPACT_ATOMS: atom_id res chain seq x y z
N MET A 1 -9.85 4.56 11.30
CA MET A 1 -8.71 3.70 10.90
C MET A 1 -7.51 4.59 10.65
N LYS A 2 -6.40 4.40 11.37
CA LYS A 2 -5.17 5.14 11.08
C LYS A 2 -4.62 4.65 9.73
N SER A 3 -4.23 5.58 8.86
CA SER A 3 -3.53 5.24 7.61
C SER A 3 -2.28 4.42 7.98
N PRO A 4 -2.03 3.26 7.36
CA PRO A 4 -0.78 2.51 7.55
C PRO A 4 0.40 3.17 6.82
N CYS A 5 0.39 4.51 6.73
CA CYS A 5 1.41 5.30 6.07
C CYS A 5 2.46 5.68 7.11
N ILE A 6 3.71 5.31 6.87
CA ILE A 6 4.85 5.64 7.74
C ILE A 6 5.46 7.00 7.40
N ASP A 7 4.70 7.88 6.74
CA ASP A 7 5.14 9.15 6.12
C ASP A 7 6.23 9.03 5.04
N GLU A 8 6.89 7.88 4.94
CA GLU A 8 7.80 7.54 3.85
C GLU A 8 7.06 6.95 2.65
N CYS A 9 7.05 7.68 1.53
CA CYS A 9 6.40 7.26 0.29
C CYS A 9 7.47 6.97 -0.77
N GLY A 10 7.86 5.71 -0.92
CA GLY A 10 8.87 5.27 -1.89
C GLY A 10 8.33 4.23 -2.86
N PHE A 11 7.82 4.61 -4.02
CA PHE A 11 7.29 3.64 -4.99
C PHE A 11 8.42 2.91 -5.72
N ASP A 12 8.34 1.59 -5.75
CA ASP A 12 9.16 0.76 -6.60
C ASP A 12 8.69 0.87 -8.05
N ARG A 13 9.62 1.15 -8.98
CA ARG A 13 9.30 1.37 -10.41
C ARG A 13 9.00 0.07 -11.17
N ARG A 14 9.38 -1.10 -10.63
CA ARG A 14 9.10 -2.39 -11.26
C ARG A 14 7.70 -2.90 -10.97
N THR A 15 7.23 -2.72 -9.74
CA THR A 15 5.94 -3.24 -9.26
C THR A 15 4.87 -2.17 -9.09
N GLY A 16 5.25 -0.89 -8.98
CA GLY A 16 4.34 0.21 -8.70
C GLY A 16 3.81 0.24 -7.26
N TRP A 17 4.44 -0.52 -6.34
CA TRP A 17 4.08 -0.57 -4.93
C TRP A 17 4.98 0.33 -4.08
N CYS A 18 4.42 0.95 -3.05
CA CYS A 18 5.20 1.71 -2.07
C CYS A 18 6.03 0.75 -1.22
N LYS A 19 7.34 0.99 -1.12
CA LYS A 19 8.29 0.24 -0.29
C LYS A 19 8.04 0.40 1.21
N GLY A 20 7.43 1.51 1.63
CA GLY A 20 7.08 1.74 3.03
C GLY A 20 5.76 1.08 3.45
N CYS A 21 4.70 1.26 2.65
CA CYS A 21 3.35 0.78 3.03
C CYS A 21 2.77 -0.32 2.14
N GLY A 22 3.42 -0.73 1.06
CA GLY A 22 2.94 -1.77 0.14
C GLY A 22 1.79 -1.35 -0.78
N ARG A 23 1.43 -0.06 -0.80
CA ARG A 23 0.25 0.48 -1.50
C ARG A 23 0.61 1.01 -2.87
N THR A 24 -0.28 0.88 -3.86
CA THR A 24 -0.12 1.54 -5.16
C THR A 24 -0.50 3.02 -5.11
N VAL A 25 -0.03 3.80 -6.10
CA VAL A 25 -0.42 5.21 -6.27
C VAL A 25 -1.94 5.37 -6.39
N GLN A 26 -2.62 4.44 -7.07
CA GLN A 26 -4.08 4.47 -7.21
C GLN A 26 -4.78 4.26 -5.87
N GLU A 27 -4.31 3.34 -5.04
CA GLU A 27 -4.86 3.11 -3.71
C GLU A 27 -4.61 4.29 -2.76
N VAL A 28 -3.47 4.97 -2.88
CA VAL A 28 -3.17 6.17 -2.09
C VAL A 28 -4.08 7.33 -2.50
N ARG A 29 -4.23 7.59 -3.81
CA ARG A 29 -5.16 8.62 -4.34
C ARG A 29 -6.62 8.32 -3.99
N GLY A 30 -7.01 7.05 -4.01
CA GLY A 30 -8.36 6.60 -3.71
C GLY A 30 -8.65 6.45 -2.22
N TRP A 31 -7.66 6.52 -1.32
CA TRP A 31 -7.84 6.11 0.09
C TRP A 31 -8.93 6.89 0.82
N ARG A 32 -9.03 8.20 0.60
CA ARG A 32 -10.11 9.03 1.19
C ARG A 32 -11.51 8.65 0.69
N LYS A 33 -11.62 8.11 -0.53
CA LYS A 33 -12.88 7.69 -1.15
C LYS A 33 -13.09 6.17 -1.05
N ALA A 34 -12.13 5.43 -0.52
CA ALA A 34 -12.18 3.98 -0.47
C ALA A 34 -13.12 3.52 0.64
N GLN A 35 -13.99 2.57 0.28
CA GLN A 35 -14.94 1.96 1.20
C GLN A 35 -14.21 1.14 2.28
N PRO A 36 -14.76 1.03 3.50
CA PRO A 36 -14.12 0.31 4.61
C PRO A 36 -13.77 -1.16 4.29
N HIS A 37 -14.56 -1.83 3.45
CA HIS A 37 -14.25 -3.19 3.00
C HIS A 37 -13.03 -3.25 2.06
N GLN A 38 -12.84 -2.23 1.20
CA GLN A 38 -11.65 -2.08 0.37
C GLN A 38 -10.44 -1.80 1.24
N LEU A 39 -10.55 -0.88 2.21
CA LEU A 39 -9.45 -0.58 3.15
C LEU A 39 -8.93 -1.85 3.85
N ARG A 40 -9.85 -2.73 4.27
CA ARG A 40 -9.52 -4.03 4.88
C ARG A 40 -8.83 -4.98 3.92
N LYS A 41 -9.35 -5.14 2.69
CA LYS A 41 -8.70 -5.98 1.66
C LYS A 41 -7.29 -5.51 1.36
N ILE A 42 -7.14 -4.22 1.11
CA ILE A 42 -5.85 -3.56 0.85
C ILE A 42 -4.89 -3.85 2.01
N SER A 43 -5.31 -3.57 3.25
CA SER A 43 -4.51 -3.77 4.46
C SER A 43 -4.06 -5.22 4.64
N ALA A 44 -4.90 -6.19 4.29
CA ALA A 44 -4.56 -7.61 4.34
C ALA A 44 -3.56 -8.01 3.24
N GLU A 45 -3.54 -7.32 2.10
CA GLU A 45 -2.58 -7.55 1.02
C GLU A 45 -1.22 -6.85 1.23
N LEU A 46 -1.15 -5.74 1.97
CA LEU A 46 0.10 -4.99 2.20
C LEU A 46 1.26 -5.85 2.69
N PRO A 47 1.14 -6.67 3.75
CA PRO A 47 2.26 -7.49 4.20
C PRO A 47 2.72 -8.48 3.13
N ARG A 48 1.79 -9.01 2.32
CA ARG A 48 2.12 -9.88 1.18
C ARG A 48 2.87 -9.15 0.07
N ARG A 49 2.53 -7.88 -0.20
CA ARG A 49 3.21 -7.04 -1.19
C ARG A 49 4.60 -6.60 -0.71
N LEU A 50 4.72 -6.21 0.56
CA LEU A 50 5.98 -5.88 1.21
C LEU A 50 6.95 -7.06 1.20
N ALA A 51 6.51 -8.26 1.58
CA ALA A 51 7.34 -9.47 1.53
C ALA A 51 7.83 -9.83 0.11
N LYS A 52 7.12 -9.39 -0.95
CA LYS A 52 7.59 -9.52 -2.34
C LYS A 52 8.64 -8.46 -2.69
N LEU A 53 8.51 -7.25 -2.17
CA LEU A 53 9.47 -6.15 -2.38
C LEU A 53 10.80 -6.40 -1.66
N GLU A 54 10.77 -6.91 -0.43
CA GLU A 54 11.97 -7.25 0.35
C GLU A 54 12.81 -8.37 -0.27
N ARG A 55 12.21 -9.12 -1.22
CA ARG A 55 12.83 -10.26 -1.90
C ARG A 55 13.41 -9.93 -3.28
N THR A 56 13.30 -8.68 -3.74
CA THR A 56 13.82 -8.19 -5.04
C THR A 56 15.06 -7.33 -4.81
#